data_AF-C0QP70-F1
#
_entry.id   AF-C0QP70-F1
#
_cell.length_a   1.000
_cell.length_b   1.000
_cell.length_c   1.000
_cell.angle_alpha   90.00
_cell.angle_beta   90.00
_cell.angle_gamma   90.00
#
_symmetry.space_group_name_H-M   'P 1'
#
loop_
_entity.id
_entity.type
_entity.pdbx_description
1 polymer ?
#
loop_
_entity_poly.entity_id
_entity_poly.type
_entity_poly.pdbx_seq_one_letter_code
_entity_poly.pdbx_strand_id
1 'polypeptide(L)'
;MRKETPYAYDFLWKQIEKGFYEVRKKRYRDLLERFLKDPEIRKKFEEKKDRKGRDYRGGMLEKTASVLSLALCMYDNYPEIDIDLLLTAILMNGFCSVYTKRECYEKIKDYPEIIPFLFKKKRIKPDLEITIFENLYKFDDKIYKQLKKKRGEDGT
;
A
#
# COMPACT_ATOMS: atom_id res chain seq x y z
N MET A 1 -3.91 -16.87 16.99
CA MET A 1 -3.68 -15.88 15.90
C MET A 1 -4.37 -14.57 16.23
N ARG A 2 -3.77 -13.41 15.91
CA ARG A 2 -4.41 -12.10 16.11
C ARG A 2 -5.72 -12.01 15.34
N LYS A 3 -6.74 -11.38 15.93
CA LYS A 3 -8.05 -11.16 15.29
C LYS A 3 -8.10 -9.82 14.55
N GLU A 4 -7.33 -8.85 15.02
CA GLU A 4 -7.23 -7.49 14.47
C GLU A 4 -5.81 -6.93 14.60
N THR A 5 -5.54 -5.83 13.88
CA THR A 5 -4.30 -5.08 13.98
C THR A 5 -4.08 -4.56 15.41
N PRO A 6 -2.83 -4.55 15.93
CA PRO A 6 -2.53 -4.01 17.25
C PRO A 6 -2.52 -2.47 17.30
N TYR A 7 -2.65 -1.81 16.15
CA TYR A 7 -2.59 -0.36 16.05
C TYR A 7 -3.99 0.24 16.03
N ALA A 8 -4.16 1.42 16.63
CA ALA A 8 -5.37 2.20 16.45
C ALA A 8 -5.57 2.56 14.97
N TYR A 9 -6.79 2.46 14.44
CA TYR A 9 -7.07 2.81 13.04
C TYR A 9 -6.72 4.27 12.73
N ASP A 10 -6.98 5.20 13.64
CA ASP A 10 -6.60 6.61 13.49
C ASP A 10 -5.09 6.78 13.31
N PHE A 11 -4.29 5.97 14.01
CA PHE A 11 -2.83 6.00 13.84
C PHE A 11 -2.44 5.54 12.43
N LEU A 12 -3.04 4.44 11.95
CA LEU A 12 -2.75 3.93 10.61
C LEU A 12 -3.21 4.91 9.52
N TRP A 13 -4.41 5.49 9.66
CA TRP A 13 -4.93 6.50 8.74
C TRP A 13 -4.05 7.75 8.70
N LYS A 14 -3.52 8.21 9.83
CA LYS A 14 -2.56 9.33 9.84
C LYS A 14 -1.31 9.03 9.01
N GLN A 15 -0.82 7.79 8.99
CA GLN A 15 0.31 7.41 8.13
C GLN A 15 -0.09 7.36 6.64
N ILE A 16 -1.28 6.85 6.33
CA ILE A 16 -1.84 6.88 4.97
C ILE A 16 -1.99 8.33 4.48
N GLU A 17 -2.56 9.20 5.32
CA GLU A 17 -2.78 10.62 5.04
C GLU A 17 -1.45 11.36 4.88
N LYS A 18 -0.44 11.07 5.70
CA LYS A 18 0.92 11.61 5.50
C LYS A 18 1.45 11.25 4.12
N GLY A 19 1.37 9.98 3.71
CA GLY A 19 1.79 9.55 2.38
C GLY A 19 1.01 10.24 1.26
N PHE A 20 -0.29 10.47 1.44
CA PHE A 20 -1.11 11.24 0.50
C PHE A 20 -0.68 12.72 0.40
N TYR A 21 -0.37 13.38 1.51
CA TYR A 21 0.02 14.79 1.52
C TYR A 21 1.41 15.04 0.89
N GLU A 22 2.28 14.04 0.88
CA GLU A 22 3.58 14.11 0.20
C GLU A 22 3.48 14.01 -1.33
N VAL A 23 2.36 13.50 -1.88
CA VAL A 23 2.14 13.44 -3.32
C VAL A 23 1.89 14.84 -3.86
N ARG A 24 2.80 15.37 -4.70
CA ARG A 24 2.74 16.76 -5.20
C ARG A 24 1.98 16.89 -6.51
N LYS A 25 2.07 15.91 -7.40
CA LYS A 25 1.38 15.85 -8.69
C LYS A 25 -0.13 15.86 -8.48
N LYS A 26 -0.79 16.96 -8.90
CA LYS A 26 -2.25 17.14 -8.80
C LYS A 26 -3.03 15.95 -9.36
N ARG A 27 -2.61 15.41 -10.51
CA ARG A 27 -3.25 14.26 -11.16
C ARG A 27 -3.38 13.06 -10.22
N TYR A 28 -2.34 12.74 -9.44
CA TYR A 28 -2.39 11.62 -8.51
C TYR A 28 -3.16 11.94 -7.24
N ARG A 29 -3.08 13.18 -6.74
CA ARG A 29 -3.94 13.62 -5.63
C ARG A 29 -5.41 13.48 -5.99
N ASP A 30 -5.81 13.96 -7.17
CA ASP A 30 -7.20 13.87 -7.66
C ASP A 30 -7.67 12.41 -7.77
N LEU A 31 -6.78 11.46 -8.09
CA LEU A 31 -7.08 10.03 -8.06
C LEU A 31 -7.28 9.54 -6.63
N LEU A 32 -6.30 9.78 -5.76
CA LEU A 32 -6.25 9.26 -4.41
C LEU A 32 -7.38 9.80 -3.53
N GLU A 33 -7.76 11.07 -3.71
CA GLU A 33 -8.86 11.69 -2.96
C GLU A 33 -10.19 10.94 -3.15
N ARG A 34 -10.44 10.38 -4.34
CA ARG A 34 -11.65 9.60 -4.63
C ARG A 34 -11.76 8.36 -3.77
N PHE A 35 -10.63 7.81 -3.33
CA PHE A 35 -10.58 6.63 -2.47
C PHE A 35 -10.48 7.00 -0.99
N LEU A 36 -9.67 8.01 -0.67
CA LEU A 36 -9.39 8.42 0.71
C LEU A 36 -10.60 9.10 1.39
N LYS A 37 -11.38 9.86 0.63
CA LYS A 37 -12.55 10.60 1.16
C LYS A 37 -13.84 9.79 1.19
N ASP A 38 -13.83 8.59 0.59
CA ASP A 38 -15.01 7.71 0.58
C ASP A 38 -15.07 6.90 1.89
N PRO A 39 -16.07 7.14 2.76
CA PRO A 39 -16.18 6.46 4.05
C PRO A 39 -16.44 4.96 3.90
N GLU A 40 -17.08 4.52 2.80
CA GLU A 40 -17.33 3.11 2.55
C GLU A 40 -16.03 2.38 2.22
N ILE A 41 -15.14 3.01 1.45
CA ILE A 41 -13.81 2.48 1.15
C ILE A 41 -12.97 2.40 2.43
N ARG A 42 -12.98 3.45 3.25
CA ARG A 42 -12.24 3.45 4.54
C ARG A 42 -12.68 2.27 5.41
N LYS A 43 -13.99 2.10 5.61
CA LYS A 43 -14.55 0.99 6.38
C LYS A 43 -14.18 -0.38 5.79
N LYS A 44 -14.28 -0.57 4.48
CA LYS A 44 -13.88 -1.83 3.82
C LYS A 44 -12.38 -2.11 3.99
N PHE A 45 -11.57 -1.06 4.03
CA PHE A 45 -10.12 -1.18 4.15
C PHE A 45 -9.68 -1.53 5.58
N GLU A 46 -10.34 -0.95 6.59
CA GLU A 46 -10.19 -1.33 8.01
C GLU A 46 -10.56 -2.80 8.25
N GLU A 47 -11.52 -3.34 7.51
CA GLU A 47 -11.92 -4.74 7.61
C GLU A 47 -10.99 -5.69 6.81
N LYS A 48 -10.14 -5.15 5.93
CA LYS A 48 -9.36 -5.95 4.99
C LYS A 48 -8.17 -6.66 5.63
N LYS A 49 -8.12 -7.98 5.46
CA LYS A 49 -6.98 -8.83 5.80
C LYS A 49 -5.90 -8.86 4.70
N ASP A 50 -4.64 -8.94 5.09
CA ASP A 50 -3.54 -9.30 4.19
C ASP A 50 -3.16 -10.77 4.39
N ARG A 51 -3.67 -11.64 3.51
CA ARG A 51 -3.50 -13.11 3.59
C ARG A 51 -2.04 -13.58 3.52
N LYS A 52 -1.09 -12.72 3.17
CA LYS A 52 0.34 -13.08 3.08
C LYS A 52 1.08 -13.06 4.41
N GLY A 53 0.56 -12.39 5.42
CA GLY A 53 1.20 -12.34 6.74
C GLY A 53 0.33 -11.75 7.83
N ARG A 54 -0.36 -10.63 7.54
CA ARG A 54 -1.27 -9.96 8.46
C ARG A 54 -2.71 -10.41 8.22
N ASP A 55 -2.96 -11.72 8.41
CA ASP A 55 -4.28 -12.32 8.13
C ASP A 55 -5.30 -12.07 9.26
N TYR A 56 -5.54 -10.80 9.55
CA TYR A 56 -6.47 -10.30 10.54
C TYR A 56 -7.10 -8.99 10.10
N ARG A 57 -8.16 -8.59 10.79
CA ARG A 57 -8.87 -7.35 10.49
C ARG A 57 -7.91 -6.15 10.54
N GLY A 58 -7.86 -5.34 9.49
CA GLY A 58 -6.96 -4.19 9.37
C GLY A 58 -5.53 -4.53 8.94
N GLY A 59 -5.24 -5.80 8.65
CA GLY A 59 -3.90 -6.22 8.24
C GLY A 59 -3.42 -5.61 6.92
N MET A 60 -4.32 -5.33 5.98
CA MET A 60 -3.94 -4.63 4.75
C MET A 60 -3.69 -3.12 4.99
N LEU A 61 -4.53 -2.48 5.81
CA LEU A 61 -4.33 -1.08 6.20
C LEU A 61 -2.97 -0.90 6.91
N GLU A 62 -2.65 -1.79 7.86
CA GLU A 62 -1.35 -1.80 8.55
C GLU A 62 -0.18 -1.95 7.57
N LYS A 63 -0.30 -2.89 6.63
CA LYS A 63 0.73 -3.12 5.61
C LYS A 63 0.95 -1.90 4.73
N THR A 64 -0.13 -1.28 4.25
CA THR A 64 -0.02 -0.08 3.41
C THR A 64 0.61 1.08 4.18
N ALA A 65 0.22 1.31 5.44
CA ALA A 65 0.83 2.33 6.29
C ALA A 65 2.33 2.08 6.54
N SER A 66 2.72 0.83 6.80
CA SER A 66 4.12 0.42 6.99
C SER A 66 4.94 0.66 5.72
N VAL A 67 4.46 0.20 4.57
CA VAL A 67 5.18 0.34 3.29
C VAL A 67 5.30 1.81 2.86
N LEU A 68 4.28 2.65 3.09
CA LEU A 68 4.40 4.09 2.86
C LEU A 68 5.48 4.73 3.73
N SER A 69 5.51 4.38 5.02
CA SER A 69 6.52 4.92 5.93
C SER A 69 7.94 4.55 5.48
N LEU A 70 8.14 3.30 5.01
CA LEU A 70 9.41 2.87 4.44
C LEU A 70 9.77 3.63 3.16
N ALA A 71 8.80 3.90 2.28
CA ALA A 71 9.01 4.68 1.06
C ALA A 71 9.45 6.11 1.38
N LEU A 72 8.77 6.76 2.34
CA LEU A 72 9.11 8.11 2.80
C LEU A 72 10.52 8.18 3.42
N CYS A 73 10.95 7.16 4.17
CA CYS A 73 12.30 7.13 4.72
C CYS A 73 13.41 7.03 3.66
N MET A 74 13.12 6.50 2.46
CA MET A 74 14.13 6.42 1.40
C MET A 74 14.22 7.69 0.56
N TYR A 75 13.14 8.46 0.51
CA TYR A 75 12.92 9.51 -0.48
C TYR A 75 14.08 10.51 -0.58
N ASP A 76 14.54 11.05 0.55
CA ASP A 76 15.57 12.09 0.58
C ASP A 76 16.94 11.60 0.09
N ASN A 77 17.15 10.28 -0.01
CA ASN A 77 18.43 9.71 -0.45
C ASN A 77 18.54 9.58 -1.97
N TYR A 78 17.42 9.63 -2.71
CA TYR A 78 17.37 9.26 -4.13
C TYR A 78 16.45 10.24 -4.90
N PRO A 79 16.94 11.46 -5.21
CA PRO A 79 16.13 12.50 -5.84
C PRO A 79 15.62 12.15 -7.24
N GLU A 80 16.21 11.16 -7.90
CA GLU A 80 15.81 10.69 -9.24
C GLU A 80 14.58 9.77 -9.22
N ILE A 81 14.16 9.25 -8.06
CA ILE A 81 12.96 8.42 -7.94
C ILE A 81 11.72 9.30 -8.05
N ASP A 82 10.77 8.89 -8.90
CA ASP A 82 9.44 9.49 -8.92
C ASP A 82 8.63 9.09 -7.68
N ILE A 83 8.86 9.81 -6.58
CA ILE A 83 8.22 9.53 -5.29
C ILE A 83 6.70 9.63 -5.36
N ASP A 84 6.18 10.58 -6.14
CA ASP A 84 4.74 10.77 -6.32
C ASP A 84 4.12 9.53 -6.95
N LEU A 85 4.77 8.96 -7.97
CA LEU A 85 4.34 7.71 -8.59
C LEU A 85 4.42 6.54 -7.61
N LEU A 86 5.53 6.42 -6.87
CA LEU A 86 5.75 5.34 -5.91
C LEU A 86 4.71 5.35 -4.76
N LEU A 87 4.49 6.50 -4.12
CA LEU A 87 3.50 6.67 -3.04
C LEU A 87 2.09 6.41 -3.56
N THR A 88 1.76 6.93 -4.75
CA THR A 88 0.47 6.68 -5.39
C THR A 88 0.26 5.19 -5.65
N ALA A 89 1.26 4.49 -6.17
CA ALA A 89 1.19 3.05 -6.40
C ALA A 89 0.97 2.26 -5.10
N ILE A 90 1.65 2.62 -4.00
CA ILE A 90 1.47 1.97 -2.69
C ILE A 90 0.05 2.18 -2.16
N LEU A 91 -0.44 3.42 -2.17
CA LEU A 91 -1.80 3.75 -1.75
C LEU A 91 -2.84 3.01 -2.59
N MET A 92 -2.68 3.04 -3.91
CA MET A 92 -3.59 2.37 -4.83
C MET A 92 -3.58 0.86 -4.68
N ASN A 93 -2.43 0.24 -4.39
CA ASN A 93 -2.38 -1.19 -4.08
C ASN A 93 -3.17 -1.55 -2.82
N GLY A 94 -3.13 -0.68 -1.81
CA GLY A 94 -3.99 -0.77 -0.63
C GLY A 94 -5.48 -0.66 -0.98
N PHE A 95 -5.89 0.47 -1.58
CA PHE A 95 -7.29 0.73 -1.90
C PHE A 95 -7.88 -0.29 -2.88
N CYS A 96 -7.15 -0.68 -3.92
CA CYS A 96 -7.62 -1.69 -4.87
C CYS A 96 -7.86 -3.06 -4.25
N SER A 97 -7.29 -3.34 -3.07
CA SER A 97 -7.53 -4.60 -2.38
C SER A 97 -8.98 -4.78 -1.91
N VAL A 98 -9.76 -3.70 -1.77
CA VAL A 98 -11.18 -3.76 -1.39
C VAL A 98 -12.12 -4.04 -2.56
N TYR A 99 -11.58 -4.07 -3.78
CA TYR A 99 -12.31 -4.29 -5.02
C TYR A 99 -11.94 -5.62 -5.67
N THR A 100 -12.76 -6.07 -6.62
CA THR A 100 -12.32 -7.03 -7.62
C THR A 100 -11.30 -6.40 -8.56
N LYS A 101 -10.51 -7.24 -9.25
CA LYS A 101 -9.51 -6.76 -10.23
C LYS A 101 -10.14 -5.89 -11.33
N ARG A 102 -11.34 -6.26 -11.80
CA ARG A 102 -12.07 -5.53 -12.85
C ARG A 102 -12.52 -4.16 -12.35
N GLU A 103 -13.14 -4.09 -11.18
CA GLU A 103 -13.59 -2.82 -10.59
C GLU A 103 -12.43 -1.87 -10.31
N CYS A 104 -11.33 -2.37 -9.73
CA CYS A 104 -10.12 -1.58 -9.55
C CYS A 104 -9.60 -1.04 -10.88
N TYR A 105 -9.50 -1.89 -11.92
CA TYR A 105 -9.03 -1.48 -13.24
C TYR A 105 -9.89 -0.36 -13.82
N GLU A 106 -11.22 -0.49 -13.80
CA GLU A 106 -12.13 0.54 -14.33
C GLU A 106 -11.96 1.90 -13.64
N LYS A 107 -11.65 1.89 -12.34
CA LYS A 107 -11.43 3.13 -11.57
C LYS A 107 -10.10 3.82 -11.86
N ILE A 108 -9.11 3.09 -12.40
CA ILE A 108 -7.74 3.61 -12.59
C ILE A 108 -7.25 3.56 -14.03
N LYS A 109 -8.07 3.10 -14.99
CA LYS A 109 -7.68 2.91 -16.39
C LYS A 109 -7.12 4.18 -17.05
N ASP A 110 -7.53 5.35 -16.56
CA ASP A 110 -7.05 6.66 -17.01
C ASP A 110 -5.66 7.04 -16.43
N TYR A 111 -5.03 6.14 -15.67
CA TYR A 111 -3.71 6.28 -15.04
C TYR A 111 -2.82 5.10 -15.46
N PRO A 112 -2.45 5.00 -16.76
CA PRO A 112 -1.73 3.87 -17.31
C PRO A 112 -0.40 3.57 -16.63
N GLU A 113 0.24 4.57 -16.03
CA GLU A 113 1.48 4.44 -15.26
C GLU A 113 1.32 3.67 -13.94
N ILE A 114 0.12 3.65 -13.34
CA ILE A 114 -0.16 2.92 -12.09
C ILE A 114 -0.47 1.44 -12.37
N ILE A 115 -1.03 1.14 -13.54
CA ILE A 115 -1.48 -0.20 -13.93
C ILE A 115 -0.36 -1.26 -13.81
N PRO A 116 0.90 -1.02 -14.24
CA PRO A 116 1.99 -1.97 -14.09
C PRO A 116 2.25 -2.42 -12.66
N PHE A 117 2.13 -1.53 -11.67
CA PHE A 117 2.35 -1.82 -10.25
C PHE A 117 1.31 -2.82 -9.71
N LEU A 118 0.05 -2.68 -10.15
CA LEU A 118 -1.06 -3.45 -9.59
C LEU A 118 -1.35 -4.74 -10.36
N PHE A 119 -1.14 -4.75 -11.67
CA PHE A 119 -1.58 -5.83 -12.55
C PHE A 119 -0.44 -6.62 -13.22
N LYS A 120 0.82 -6.24 -13.00
CA LYS A 120 2.03 -6.92 -13.53
C LYS A 120 1.89 -7.36 -14.99
N LYS A 121 1.92 -6.43 -15.94
CA LYS A 121 2.01 -6.78 -17.36
C LYS A 121 3.45 -7.20 -17.69
N LYS A 122 3.65 -8.52 -17.83
CA LYS A 122 4.94 -9.27 -17.96
C LYS A 122 5.86 -8.94 -19.16
N ARG A 123 5.80 -7.76 -19.81
CA ARG A 123 6.49 -7.59 -21.12
C ARG A 123 7.49 -6.43 -21.25
N ILE A 124 7.73 -5.65 -20.19
CA ILE A 124 8.71 -4.56 -20.23
C ILE A 124 9.65 -4.73 -19.04
N LYS A 125 10.96 -4.49 -19.24
CA LYS A 125 11.96 -4.45 -18.17
C LYS A 125 11.40 -3.56 -17.04
N PRO A 126 11.35 -4.02 -15.78
CA PRO A 126 10.69 -3.27 -14.73
C PRO A 126 11.41 -1.93 -14.56
N ASP A 127 10.62 -0.86 -14.55
CA ASP A 127 11.10 0.48 -14.23
C ASP A 127 11.69 0.51 -12.82
N LEU A 128 12.53 1.51 -12.52
CA LEU A 128 13.19 1.64 -11.23
C LEU A 128 12.15 1.66 -10.10
N GLU A 129 11.08 2.44 -10.23
CA GLU A 129 10.00 2.59 -9.26
C GLU A 129 9.26 1.26 -9.03
N ILE A 130 9.02 0.48 -10.09
CA ILE A 130 8.39 -0.85 -9.96
C ILE A 130 9.30 -1.78 -9.16
N THR A 131 10.60 -1.74 -9.43
CA THR A 131 11.60 -2.54 -8.71
C THR A 131 11.64 -2.17 -7.23
N ILE A 132 11.63 -0.88 -6.92
CA ILE A 132 11.61 -0.35 -5.55
C ILE A 132 10.32 -0.74 -4.83
N PHE A 133 9.16 -0.51 -5.47
CA PHE A 133 7.85 -0.90 -4.97
C PHE A 133 7.83 -2.39 -4.57
N GLU A 134 8.25 -3.28 -5.46
CA GLU A 134 8.27 -4.72 -5.15
C GLU A 134 9.20 -5.07 -3.98
N ASN A 135 10.36 -4.42 -3.91
CA ASN A 135 11.35 -4.67 -2.86
C ASN A 135 10.89 -4.14 -1.50
N LEU A 136 10.23 -2.98 -1.45
CA LEU A 136 9.61 -2.45 -0.23
C LEU A 136 8.59 -3.43 0.35
N TYR A 137 7.69 -3.94 -0.47
CA TYR A 137 6.71 -4.95 -0.04
C TYR A 137 7.37 -6.24 0.44
N LYS A 138 8.37 -6.75 -0.28
CA LYS A 138 9.14 -7.93 0.12
C LYS A 138 9.89 -7.70 1.44
N PHE A 139 10.43 -6.51 1.64
CA PHE A 139 11.18 -6.14 2.84
C PHE A 139 10.26 -6.05 4.06
N ASP A 140 9.13 -5.37 3.93
CA ASP A 140 8.09 -5.32 4.97
C ASP A 140 7.59 -6.73 5.36
N ASP A 141 7.29 -7.57 4.36
CA ASP A 141 6.86 -8.96 4.60
C ASP A 141 7.92 -9.78 5.34
N LYS A 142 9.21 -9.59 5.02
CA LYS A 142 10.32 -10.25 5.72
C LYS A 142 10.43 -9.78 7.17
N ILE A 143 10.39 -8.47 7.42
CA ILE A 143 10.42 -7.92 8.78
C ILE A 143 9.27 -8.49 9.59
N TYR A 144 8.05 -8.40 9.06
CA TYR A 144 6.86 -8.86 9.74
C TYR A 144 6.94 -10.35 10.10
N LYS A 145 7.38 -11.20 9.16
CA LYS A 145 7.59 -12.63 9.41
C LYS A 145 8.59 -12.89 10.53
N GLN A 146 9.70 -12.15 10.58
CA GLN A 146 10.69 -12.30 11.65
C GLN A 146 10.15 -11.82 13.01
N LEU A 147 9.36 -10.74 13.04
CA LEU A 147 8.71 -10.28 14.26
C LEU A 147 7.68 -11.28 14.77
N LYS A 148 6.90 -11.89 13.87
CA LYS A 148 5.92 -12.93 14.20
C LYS A 148 6.60 -14.14 14.86
N LYS A 149 7.74 -14.59 14.31
CA LYS A 149 8.59 -15.62 14.91
C LYS A 149 9.04 -15.25 16.33
N LYS A 150 9.59 -14.05 16.50
CA LYS A 150 10.06 -13.56 17.81
C LYS A 150 8.94 -13.49 18.86
N ARG A 151 7.71 -13.24 18.44
CA ARG A 151 6.52 -13.18 19.31
C ARG A 151 5.92 -14.56 19.64
N GLY A 152 6.46 -15.64 19.08
CA GLY A 152 5.88 -16.98 19.23
C GLY A 152 4.53 -17.15 18.54
N GLU A 153 4.22 -16.31 17.55
CA GLU A 153 2.95 -16.35 16.81
C GLU A 153 3.00 -17.29 15.59
N ASP A 154 4.15 -17.92 15.33
CA ASP A 154 4.33 -18.95 14.30
C ASP A 154 3.95 -20.33 14.88
N GLY A 155 2.66 -20.70 14.78
CA GLY A 155 2.20 -22.07 15.02
C GLY A 155 1.25 -22.26 16.19
N THR A 156 -0.04 -22.09 15.91
CA THR A 156 -1.08 -23.12 16.12
C THR A 156 -1.88 -23.19 14.83
#